data_AF-A0A506V0T6-F1
#
_entry.id   AF-A0A506V0T6-F1
#
_cell.length_a   1.000
_cell.length_b   1.000
_cell.length_c   1.000
_cell.angle_alpha   90.00
_cell.angle_beta   90.00
_cell.angle_gamma   90.00
#
_symmetry.space_group_name_H-M   'P 1'
#
loop_
_entity.id
_entity.type
_entity.pdbx_description
1 polymer ?
#
loop_
_entity_poly.entity_id
_entity_poly.type
_entity_poly.pdbx_seq_one_letter_code
_entity_poly.pdbx_strand_id
1 'polypeptide(L)' 'MNMKTENSARNNYGLYAVGAGRAERNGEWGKAAELWQSAMSHARTSHCRQWAEARIAYCSNAAARGWGGINES' A
#
# COMPACT_ATOMS: atom_id res chain seq x y z
N MET A 1 -26.70 9.77 -8.53
CA MET A 1 -25.90 8.80 -7.76
C MET A 1 -25.16 7.85 -8.70
N ASN A 2 -23.85 8.02 -8.90
CA ASN A 2 -23.02 7.17 -9.76
C ASN A 2 -22.39 6.01 -8.97
N MET A 3 -23.25 5.10 -8.50
CA MET A 3 -22.88 3.97 -7.64
C MET A 3 -21.86 3.01 -8.30
N LYS A 4 -21.83 2.94 -9.64
CA LYS A 4 -20.90 2.09 -10.40
C LYS A 4 -19.45 2.57 -10.31
N THR A 5 -19.20 3.87 -10.38
CA THR A 5 -17.84 4.44 -10.37
C THR A 5 -17.20 4.33 -8.98
N GLU A 6 -18.00 4.44 -7.92
CA GLU A 6 -17.53 4.21 -6.54
C GLU A 6 -17.11 2.77 -6.30
N ASN A 7 -17.86 1.79 -6.85
CA ASN A 7 -17.54 0.38 -6.66
C ASN A 7 -16.25 -0.03 -7.39
N SER A 8 -16.06 0.40 -8.64
CA SER A 8 -14.83 0.10 -9.40
C SER A 8 -13.58 0.76 -8.79
N ALA A 9 -13.70 1.98 -8.25
CA ALA A 9 -12.58 2.65 -7.58
C ALA A 9 -12.25 2.00 -6.22
N ARG A 10 -13.27 1.58 -5.45
CA ARG A 10 -13.06 0.74 -4.25
C ARG A 10 -12.39 -0.57 -4.60
N ASN A 11 -12.77 -1.18 -5.73
CA ASN A 11 -12.15 -2.40 -6.22
C ASN A 11 -10.65 -2.17 -6.51
N ASN A 12 -10.29 -1.08 -7.18
CA ASN A 12 -8.89 -0.78 -7.49
C ASN A 12 -8.05 -0.48 -6.24
N TYR A 13 -8.52 0.39 -5.34
CA TYR A 13 -7.84 0.64 -4.06
C TYR A 13 -7.66 -0.66 -3.27
N GLY A 14 -8.73 -1.46 -3.14
CA GLY A 14 -8.72 -2.71 -2.40
C GLY A 14 -7.74 -3.73 -2.97
N LEU A 15 -7.66 -3.87 -4.30
CA LEU A 15 -6.72 -4.77 -4.96
C LEU A 15 -5.26 -4.40 -4.67
N TYR A 16 -4.92 -3.12 -4.81
CA TYR A 16 -3.57 -2.64 -4.49
C TYR A 16 -3.26 -2.77 -3.00
N ALA A 17 -4.21 -2.45 -2.11
CA ALA A 17 -4.03 -2.58 -0.65
C ALA A 17 -3.82 -4.05 -0.23
N VAL A 18 -4.54 -5.00 -0.82
CA VAL A 18 -4.35 -6.45 -0.57
C VAL A 18 -2.97 -6.91 -1.05
N GLY A 19 -2.54 -6.47 -2.23
CA GLY A 19 -1.20 -6.74 -2.74
C GLY A 19 -0.12 -6.17 -1.83
N ALA A 20 -0.29 -4.92 -1.40
CA ALA A 20 0.65 -4.24 -0.50
C ALA A 20 0.78 -4.99 0.84
N GLY A 21 -0.34 -5.37 1.46
CA GLY A 21 -0.32 -6.15 2.70
C GLY A 21 0.34 -7.53 2.55
N ARG A 22 0.29 -8.16 1.37
CA ARG A 22 1.06 -9.39 1.09
C ARG A 22 2.56 -9.12 1.02
N ALA A 23 2.96 -8.06 0.32
CA ALA A 23 4.37 -7.66 0.23
C ALA A 23 4.97 -7.33 1.60
N GLU A 24 4.22 -6.62 2.46
CA GLU A 24 4.63 -6.33 3.84
C GLU A 24 4.91 -7.58 4.67
N ARG A 25 4.04 -8.60 4.57
CA ARG A 25 4.24 -9.87 5.27
C ARG A 25 5.44 -10.65 4.76
N ASN A 26 5.79 -10.50 3.48
CA ASN A 26 6.99 -11.08 2.90
C ASN A 26 8.26 -10.27 3.19
N GLY A 27 8.15 -9.11 3.85
CA GLY A 27 9.29 -8.20 4.04
C GLY A 27 9.72 -7.48 2.76
N GLU A 28 8.93 -7.53 1.69
CA GLU A 28 9.18 -6.79 0.44
C GLU A 28 8.76 -5.32 0.61
N TRP A 29 9.38 -4.58 1.53
CA TRP A 29 8.91 -3.25 1.94
C TRP A 29 8.95 -2.20 0.80
N GLY A 30 9.93 -2.27 -0.10
CA GLY A 30 9.99 -1.39 -1.27
C GLY A 30 8.76 -1.55 -2.16
N LYS A 31 8.45 -2.79 -2.53
CA LYS A 31 7.28 -3.16 -3.32
C LYS A 31 5.97 -2.83 -2.60
N ALA A 32 5.92 -3.01 -1.28
CA ALA A 32 4.77 -2.61 -0.48
C ALA A 32 4.50 -1.10 -0.59
N ALA A 33 5.54 -0.27 -0.52
CA ALA A 33 5.41 1.19 -0.67
C ALA A 33 4.86 1.57 -2.07
N GLU A 34 5.36 0.96 -3.14
CA GLU A 34 4.87 1.20 -4.50
C GLU A 34 3.39 0.80 -4.69
N LEU A 35 2.98 -0.32 -4.10
CA LEU A 35 1.60 -0.76 -4.12
C LEU A 35 0.68 0.17 -3.33
N TRP A 36 1.12 0.68 -2.17
CA TRP A 36 0.36 1.71 -1.44
C TRP A 36 0.30 3.04 -2.18
N GLN A 37 1.34 3.44 -2.91
CA GLN A 37 1.32 4.63 -3.77
C GLN A 37 0.28 4.50 -4.88
N SER A 38 0.18 3.30 -5.47
CA SER A 38 -0.86 2.98 -6.45
C SER A 38 -2.25 3.00 -5.82
N ALA A 39 -2.41 2.41 -4.63
CA ALA A 39 -3.66 2.47 -3.87
C ALA A 39 -4.07 3.92 -3.58
N MET A 40 -3.15 4.76 -3.09
CA MET A 40 -3.40 6.17 -2.79
C MET A 40 -3.93 6.93 -4.02
N SER A 41 -3.37 6.69 -5.20
CA SER A 41 -3.83 7.29 -6.46
C SER A 41 -5.28 6.92 -6.82
N HIS A 42 -5.73 5.74 -6.39
CA HIS A 42 -7.10 5.27 -6.57
C HIS A 42 -8.03 5.54 -5.36
N ALA A 43 -7.49 6.07 -4.26
CA ALA A 43 -8.25 6.35 -3.05
C ALA A 43 -9.20 7.56 -3.24
N ARG A 44 -10.46 7.35 -2.89
CA ARG A 44 -11.56 8.32 -3.07
C ARG A 44 -11.94 9.07 -1.81
N THR A 45 -11.64 8.50 -0.64
CA THR A 45 -11.90 9.12 0.66
C THR A 45 -10.59 9.61 1.27
N SER A 46 -10.66 10.70 2.01
CA SER A 46 -9.51 11.23 2.75
C SER A 46 -8.92 10.19 3.70
N HIS A 47 -9.76 9.38 4.32
CA HIS A 47 -9.33 8.31 5.22
C HIS A 47 -8.48 7.25 4.49
N CYS A 48 -8.90 6.78 3.30
CA CYS A 48 -8.10 5.83 2.52
C CYS A 48 -6.78 6.43 2.04
N ARG A 49 -6.74 7.73 1.69
CA ARG A 49 -5.50 8.42 1.32
C ARG A 49 -4.54 8.52 2.49
N GLN A 50 -5.02 8.98 3.64
CA GLN A 50 -4.22 9.09 4.87
C GLN A 50 -3.67 7.74 5.31
N TRP A 51 -4.48 6.68 5.23
CA TRP A 51 -4.02 5.33 5.50
C TRP A 51 -2.91 4.89 4.55
N ALA A 52 -3.11 5.06 3.23
CA ALA A 52 -2.11 4.70 2.24
C ALA A 52 -0.83 5.51 2.41
N GLU A 53 -0.91 6.82 2.65
CA GLU A 53 0.22 7.70 2.92
C GLU A 53 1.03 7.25 4.14
N ALA A 54 0.35 6.96 5.25
CA ALA A 54 0.99 6.44 6.46
C ALA A 54 1.70 5.09 6.20
N ARG A 55 1.11 4.21 5.39
CA ARG A 55 1.75 2.95 5.01
C ARG A 55 2.93 3.13 4.07
N ILE A 56 2.87 4.06 3.12
CA ILE A 56 4.01 4.40 2.25
C ILE A 56 5.19 4.82 3.13
N ALA A 57 4.99 5.78 4.04
CA ALA A 57 6.04 6.25 4.94
C ALA A 57 6.61 5.12 5.81
N TYR A 58 5.75 4.25 6.34
CA TYR A 58 6.18 3.09 7.11
C TYR A 58 7.03 2.12 6.28
N CYS A 59 6.56 1.74 5.09
CA CYS A 59 7.22 0.78 4.22
C CYS A 59 8.53 1.34 3.67
N SER A 60 8.58 2.62 3.30
CA SER A 60 9.83 3.28 2.90
C SER A 60 10.86 3.32 4.04
N ASN A 61 10.42 3.58 5.27
CA ASN A 61 11.31 3.53 6.44
C ASN A 61 11.79 2.11 6.74
N ALA A 62 10.90 1.12 6.66
CA ALA A 62 11.26 -0.29 6.83
C ALA A 62 12.29 -0.75 5.77
N ALA A 63 12.10 -0.36 4.51
CA ALA A 63 13.05 -0.62 3.43
C ALA A 63 14.40 0.05 3.69
N ALA A 64 14.42 1.32 4.08
CA ALA A 64 15.65 2.07 4.37
C ALA A 64 16.42 1.49 5.58
N ARG A 65 15.70 0.92 6.54
CA ARG A 65 16.28 0.28 7.74
C ARG A 65 16.65 -1.19 7.51
N GLY A 66 16.40 -1.74 6.32
CA GLY A 66 16.67 -3.15 6.02
C GLY A 66 15.83 -4.10 6.87
N TRP A 67 14.68 -3.67 7.37
CA TRP A 67 13.70 -4.60 7.90
C TRP A 67 13.34 -5.52 6.73
N GLY A 68 13.20 -6.83 6.87
CA GLY A 68 13.00 -7.69 5.68
C GLY A 68 14.29 -8.02 4.92
N GLY A 69 15.29 -8.48 5.66
CA GLY A 69 16.44 -9.17 5.13
C GLY A 69 17.15 -9.74 6.34
N ILE A 70 17.02 -11.04 6.57
CA ILE A 70 17.88 -11.70 7.53
C ILE A 70 19.29 -11.57 6.92
N ASN A 71 20.08 -10.64 7.47
CA ASN A 71 21.50 -10.56 7.21
C ASN A 71 22.16 -11.72 7.96
N GLU A 72 22.00 -12.94 7.43
CA GLU A 72 22.84 -14.08 7.79
C GLU A 72 24.06 -14.01 6.87
N SER A 73 25.17 -13.49 7.40
CA SER A 73 26.52 -13.73 6.89
C SER A 73 27.30 -14.49 7.94
#